data_AF-A0A016T0B8-F1
#
_entry.id   AF-A0A016T0B8-F1
#
_cell.length_a   1.000
_cell.length_b   1.000
_cell.length_c   1.000
_cell.angle_alpha   90.00
_cell.angle_beta   90.00
_cell.angle_gamma   90.00
#
_symmetry.space_group_name_H-M   'P 1'
#
loop_
_entity.id
_entity.type
_entity.pdbx_description
1 polymer ?
#
loop_
_entity_poly.entity_id
_entity_poly.type
_entity_poly.pdbx_seq_one_letter_code
_entity_poly.pdbx_strand_id
1 'polypeptide(L)' 'MDISGFFLFAHSDFSFDARTQWPECRSIGTIRDQSACGSCWAVSSAEAMSDEICVQSNSTIKVHHSY' A
#
# COMPACT_ATOMS: atom_id res chain seq x y z
N MET A 1 21.86 18.70 -14.12
CA MET A 1 20.93 17.90 -14.94
C MET A 1 21.73 16.78 -15.58
N ASP A 2 21.72 15.59 -14.98
CA ASP A 2 22.12 14.37 -15.68
C ASP A 2 20.93 13.42 -15.60
N ILE A 3 20.33 13.15 -16.76
CA ILE A 3 19.09 12.38 -16.91
C ILE A 3 19.34 10.89 -16.63
N SER A 4 20.59 10.46 -16.43
CA SER A 4 20.98 9.05 -16.30
C SER A 4 20.85 8.50 -14.87
N GLY A 5 20.63 9.35 -13.86
CA GLY A 5 20.59 8.94 -12.45
C GLY A 5 19.19 8.64 -11.88
N PHE A 6 18.11 9.05 -12.55
CA PHE A 6 16.74 8.87 -12.03
C PHE A 6 16.12 7.51 -12.43
N PHE A 7 16.71 6.80 -13.38
CA PHE A 7 16.16 5.55 -13.93
C PHE A 7 16.81 4.26 -13.38
N LEU A 8 17.82 4.34 -12.50
CA LEU A 8 18.50 3.16 -11.96
C LEU A 8 17.70 2.36 -10.92
N PHE A 9 16.53 2.85 -10.48
CA PHE A 9 15.66 2.16 -9.52
C PHE A 9 14.32 1.67 -10.10
N ALA A 10 14.01 1.99 -11.36
CA ALA A 10 12.81 1.47 -12.01
C ALA A 10 13.16 0.19 -12.78
N HIS A 11 13.51 -0.89 -12.06
CA HIS A 11 13.44 -2.21 -12.66
C HIS A 11 11.95 -2.50 -12.84
N SER A 12 11.43 -2.23 -14.04
CA SER A 12 10.09 -2.64 -14.41
C SER A 12 10.10 -4.15 -14.58
N ASP A 13 9.99 -4.86 -13.45
CA ASP A 13 9.56 -6.25 -13.47
C ASP A 13 8.26 -6.32 -14.27
N PHE A 14 8.17 -7.29 -15.18
CA PHE A 14 6.94 -7.49 -15.98
C PHE A 14 5.71 -7.80 -15.10
N SER A 15 5.94 -8.05 -13.80
CA SER A 15 4.92 -8.25 -12.77
C SER A 15 5.42 -7.72 -11.43
N PHE A 16 4.62 -6.87 -10.77
CA PHE A 16 4.86 -6.39 -9.42
C PHE A 16 3.60 -6.64 -8.58
N ASP A 17 3.77 -7.24 -7.40
CA ASP A 17 2.69 -7.45 -6.43
C ASP A 17 3.14 -6.97 -5.04
N ALA A 18 2.54 -5.88 -4.55
CA ALA A 18 2.85 -5.30 -3.26
C ALA A 18 2.70 -6.30 -2.10
N ARG A 19 1.80 -7.28 -2.21
CA ARG A 19 1.59 -8.32 -1.19
C ARG A 19 2.79 -9.27 -1.09
N THR A 20 3.49 -9.48 -2.20
CA THR A 20 4.73 -10.27 -2.23
C THR A 20 5.94 -9.47 -1.77
N GLN A 21 5.95 -8.16 -2.03
CA GLN A 21 7.04 -7.27 -1.66
C GLN A 21 7.06 -6.93 -0.16
N TRP A 22 5.88 -6.82 0.46
CA TRP A 22 5.72 -6.52 1.90
C TRP A 22 4.78 -7.53 2.59
N PRO A 23 5.19 -8.80 2.72
CA PRO A 23 4.32 -9.85 3.28
C PRO A 23 3.96 -9.64 4.76
N GLU A 24 4.78 -8.89 5.49
CA GLU A 24 4.56 -8.55 6.90
C GLU A 24 3.42 -7.52 7.11
N CYS A 25 3.05 -6.81 6.04
CA CYS A 25 1.99 -5.81 5.99
C CYS A 25 0.70 -6.44 5.46
N ARG A 26 -0.02 -7.16 6.33
CA ARG A 26 -1.27 -7.85 5.97
C ARG A 26 -2.38 -6.92 5.44
N SER A 27 -2.33 -5.62 5.78
CA SER A 27 -3.31 -4.64 5.31
C SER A 27 -3.39 -4.60 3.77
N ILE A 28 -2.26 -4.78 3.08
CA ILE A 28 -2.16 -4.72 1.61
C ILE A 28 -3.00 -5.81 0.93
N GLY A 29 -3.15 -6.95 1.59
CA GLY A 29 -3.97 -8.07 1.11
C GLY A 29 -5.39 -8.09 1.66
N THR A 30 -5.77 -7.13 2.51
CA THR A 30 -7.07 -7.12 3.17
C THR A 30 -8.12 -6.48 2.27
N ILE A 31 -9.26 -7.14 2.12
CA ILE A 31 -10.39 -6.62 1.35
C ILE A 31 -11.44 -6.10 2.33
N ARG A 32 -11.89 -4.86 2.13
CA ARG A 32 -12.90 -4.21 2.96
C ARG A 32 -14.24 -4.12 2.27
N ASP A 33 -15.29 -4.11 3.08
CA ASP A 33 -16.65 -3.85 2.65
C ASP A 33 -17.06 -2.43 3.08
N GLN A 34 -17.37 -1.58 2.11
CA GLN A 34 -17.89 -0.23 2.33
C GLN A 34 -19.39 -0.21 2.68
N SER A 35 -20.04 -1.38 2.68
CA SER A 35 -21.47 -1.58 2.89
C SER A 35 -22.33 -0.79 1.89
N ALA A 36 -23.57 -0.46 2.25
CA ALA A 36 -24.51 0.30 1.43
C ALA A 36 -24.23 1.82 1.39
N CYS A 37 -23.00 2.24 1.70
CA CYS A 37 -22.58 3.65 1.72
C CYS A 37 -21.70 3.99 0.52
N GLY A 38 -21.86 5.20 -0.03
CA GLY A 38 -20.97 5.78 -1.04
C GLY A 38 -19.62 6.25 -0.48
N SER A 39 -19.05 5.50 0.48
CA SER A 39 -17.85 5.85 1.24
C SER A 39 -16.56 5.28 0.64
N CYS A 40 -16.57 4.74 -0.59
CA CYS A 40 -15.39 4.16 -1.24
C CYS A 40 -14.18 5.10 -1.21
N TRP A 41 -14.38 6.41 -1.36
CA TRP A 41 -13.32 7.40 -1.28
C TRP A 41 -12.59 7.35 0.07
N ALA A 42 -13.33 7.19 1.17
CA ALA A 42 -12.79 7.12 2.52
C ALA A 42 -12.16 5.75 2.79
N VAL A 43 -12.86 4.68 2.42
CA VAL A 43 -12.38 3.30 2.61
C VAL A 43 -11.09 3.07 1.83
N SER A 44 -11.06 3.38 0.53
CA SER A 44 -9.86 3.21 -0.30
C SER A 44 -8.68 4.07 0.16
N SER A 45 -8.94 5.31 0.59
CA SER A 45 -7.87 6.19 1.11
C SER A 45 -7.26 5.64 2.39
N ALA A 46 -8.09 5.16 3.31
CA ALA A 46 -7.63 4.69 4.60
C ALA A 46 -6.96 3.30 4.54
N GLU A 47 -7.37 2.43 3.61
CA GLU A 47 -6.64 1.19 3.31
C GLU A 47 -5.22 1.51 2.82
N ALA A 48 -5.08 2.39 1.82
CA ALA A 48 -3.76 2.78 1.32
C ALA A 48 -2.89 3.45 2.38
N MET A 49 -3.45 4.31 3.24
CA MET A 49 -2.72 4.90 4.36
C MET A 49 -2.22 3.84 5.35
N SER A 50 -3.02 2.81 5.62
CA SER A 50 -2.63 1.72 6.52
C SER A 50 -1.45 0.93 5.96
N ASP A 51 -1.46 0.68 4.65
CA ASP A 51 -0.38 0.02 3.93
C ASP A 51 0.91 0.82 3.98
N GLU A 52 0.83 2.10 3.64
CA GLU A 52 1.98 3.02 3.62
C GLU A 52 2.61 3.18 5.01
N ILE A 53 1.81 3.30 6.06
CA ILE A 53 2.32 3.35 7.44
C ILE A 53 3.08 2.07 7.78
N CYS A 54 2.57 0.91 7.38
CA CYS A 54 3.24 -0.35 7.62
C CYS A 54 4.57 -0.45 6.84
N VAL A 55 4.57 -0.09 5.55
CA VAL A 55 5.76 -0.12 4.70
C VAL A 55 6.83 0.84 5.22
N GLN A 56 6.46 2.10 5.48
CA GLN A 56 7.40 3.14 5.91
C GLN A 56 7.94 2.91 7.33
N SER A 57 7.16 2.25 8.19
CA SER A 57 7.59 1.88 9.54
C SER A 57 8.40 0.58 9.60
N ASN A 58 8.78 -0.02 8.46
CA ASN A 58 9.39 -1.35 8.41
C ASN A 58 8.58 -2.40 9.19
N SER A 59 7.26 -2.39 9.02
CA SER A 59 6.31 -3.32 9.66
C SER A 59 6.23 -3.23 11.19
N THR A 60 6.77 -2.18 11.81
CA THR A 60 6.69 -1.99 13.27
C THR A 60 5.35 -1.39 13.71
N ILE A 61 4.71 -0.59 12.86
CA ILE A 61 3.41 0.02 13.11
C ILE A 61 2.38 -0.63 12.17
N LYS A 62 1.38 -1.30 12.76
CA LYS A 62 0.30 -1.97 12.02
C LYS A 62 -1.03 -1.39 12.48
N VAL A 63 -1.51 -0.40 11.75
CA VAL A 63 -2.81 0.23 12.02
C VAL A 63 -3.91 -0.57 11.37
N HIS A 64 -5.00 -0.77 12.11
CA HIS A 64 -6.22 -1.34 11.58
C HIS A 64 -7.33 -0.32 11.84
N HIS A 65 -7.66 0.45 10.81
CA HIS A 65 -8.78 1.37 10.93
C HIS A 65 -10.11 0.62 10.89
N SER A 66 -11.01 1.00 11.79
CA SER A 66 -12.38 0.52 11.85
C SER A 66 -13.26 1.61 11.23
N TYR A 67 -13.74 1.41 10.00
CA TYR A 67 -14.73 2.27 9.33
C TYR A 67 -16.02 1.52 9.11
#